data_AF-A0A5A7RYM5-F1
#
_entry.id   AF-A0A5A7RYM5-F1
#
_cell.length_a   1.000
_cell.length_b   1.000
_cell.length_c   1.000
_cell.angle_alpha   90.00
_cell.angle_beta   90.00
_cell.angle_gamma   90.00
#
_symmetry.space_group_name_H-M   'P 1'
#
loop_
_entity.id
_entity.type
_entity.pdbx_description
1 polymer ?
#
loop_
_entity_poly.entity_id
_entity_poly.type
_entity_poly.pdbx_seq_one_letter_code
_entity_poly.pdbx_strand_id
1 'polypeptide(L)'
;MNKKLASKIIVLVSFIYFIWLVITAVVEVFYNSKIFLSLKEWSIVGIILYILLLLIEVVIYISTPEKKEKETKIVSEVIKKVVCSHCKTKFTVSDTGVRPLYYTCPNCGKEGALKGRVVEGESRFIVCSNCESEIEIFDTGERPLHYECPSCHVEGVLL
;
A
#
# COMPACT_ATOMS: atom_id res chain seq x y z
N MET A 1 -19.74 7.23 -15.68
CA MET A 1 -19.28 8.61 -15.41
C MET A 1 -18.43 8.59 -14.14
N ASN A 2 -17.24 9.21 -14.12
CA ASN A 2 -16.35 9.18 -12.96
C ASN A 2 -17.00 9.96 -11.79
N LYS A 3 -17.12 9.39 -10.58
CA LYS A 3 -17.74 10.03 -9.40
C LYS A 3 -17.19 11.44 -9.15
N LYS A 4 -15.87 11.61 -9.29
CA LYS A 4 -15.20 12.91 -9.16
C LYS A 4 -15.63 13.92 -10.23
N LEU A 5 -15.93 13.46 -11.43
CA LEU A 5 -16.33 14.31 -12.54
C LEU A 5 -17.83 14.67 -12.44
N ALA A 6 -18.68 13.71 -12.04
CA ALA A 6 -20.10 13.96 -11.77
C ALA A 6 -20.30 14.99 -10.65
N SER A 7 -19.61 14.82 -9.51
CA SER A 7 -19.68 15.76 -8.39
C SER A 7 -19.21 17.17 -8.79
N LYS A 8 -18.11 17.29 -9.56
CA LYS A 8 -17.65 18.59 -10.08
C LYS A 8 -18.69 19.26 -10.98
N ILE A 9 -19.38 18.51 -11.83
CA ILE A 9 -20.43 19.05 -12.70
C ILE A 9 -21.61 19.55 -11.86
N ILE A 10 -22.05 18.76 -10.87
CA ILE A 10 -23.17 19.15 -9.97
C ILE A 10 -22.83 20.47 -9.26
N VAL A 11 -21.65 20.57 -8.66
CA VAL A 11 -21.20 21.79 -7.97
C VAL A 11 -21.15 22.99 -8.93
N LEU A 12 -20.65 22.80 -10.15
CA LEU A 12 -20.57 23.86 -11.15
C LEU A 12 -21.96 24.34 -11.58
N VAL A 13 -22.90 23.42 -11.83
CA VAL A 13 -24.29 23.75 -12.17
C VAL A 13 -24.98 24.49 -11.03
N SER A 14 -24.82 24.02 -9.78
CA SER A 14 -25.37 24.69 -8.60
C SER A 14 -24.80 26.10 -8.43
N PHE A 15 -23.51 26.30 -8.69
CA PHE A 15 -22.87 27.61 -8.61
C PHE A 15 -23.38 28.58 -9.68
N ILE A 16 -23.52 28.13 -10.93
CA ILE A 16 -24.11 28.93 -12.01
C ILE A 16 -25.56 29.32 -11.66
N TYR A 17 -26.34 28.39 -11.13
CA TYR A 17 -27.71 28.65 -10.72
C TYR A 17 -27.80 29.66 -9.56
N PHE A 18 -26.87 29.59 -8.61
CA PHE A 18 -26.76 30.58 -7.55
C PHE A 18 -26.48 31.98 -8.09
N ILE A 19 -25.54 32.12 -9.04
CA ILE A 19 -25.27 33.39 -9.72
C ILE A 19 -26.54 33.90 -10.41
N TRP A 20 -27.30 33.02 -11.07
CA TRP A 20 -28.57 33.40 -11.68
C TRP A 20 -29.58 33.96 -10.67
N LEU A 21 -29.71 33.33 -9.49
CA LEU A 21 -30.58 33.84 -8.41
C LEU A 21 -30.13 35.22 -7.88
N VAL A 22 -28.83 35.48 -7.83
CA VAL A 22 -28.30 36.79 -7.46
C VAL A 22 -28.68 37.84 -8.51
N ILE A 23 -28.58 37.50 -9.80
CA ILE A 23 -28.97 38.40 -10.89
C ILE A 23 -30.47 38.70 -10.83
N THR A 24 -31.33 37.68 -10.65
CA THR A 24 -32.78 37.90 -10.55
C THR A 24 -33.13 38.74 -9.32
N ALA A 25 -32.46 38.51 -8.18
CA ALA A 25 -32.64 39.33 -6.98
C ALA A 25 -32.24 40.79 -7.21
N VAL A 26 -31.10 41.04 -7.85
CA VAL A 26 -30.65 42.41 -8.18
C VAL A 26 -31.66 43.11 -9.09
N VAL A 27 -32.13 42.43 -10.14
CA VAL A 27 -33.09 43.02 -11.06
C VAL A 27 -34.43 43.33 -10.37
N GLU A 28 -34.92 42.43 -9.53
CA GLU A 28 -36.19 42.65 -8.83
C GLU A 28 -36.07 43.74 -7.76
N VAL A 29 -34.95 43.82 -7.02
CA VAL A 29 -34.76 44.83 -5.96
C VAL A 29 -34.45 46.21 -6.52
N PHE A 30 -33.53 46.32 -7.49
CA PHE A 30 -33.05 47.63 -7.96
C PHE A 30 -33.87 48.20 -9.11
N TYR A 31 -34.43 47.34 -9.96
CA TYR A 31 -35.16 47.76 -11.16
C TYR A 31 -36.67 47.50 -11.05
N ASN A 32 -37.15 46.95 -9.93
CA ASN A 32 -38.55 46.63 -9.65
C ASN A 32 -39.25 45.89 -10.80
N SER A 33 -38.48 45.05 -11.50
CA SER A 33 -38.90 44.31 -12.69
C SER A 33 -38.55 42.83 -12.52
N LYS A 34 -39.26 41.96 -13.24
CA LYS A 34 -39.09 40.51 -13.11
C LYS A 34 -38.45 39.93 -14.36
N ILE A 35 -37.48 39.04 -14.18
CA ILE A 35 -36.88 38.27 -15.27
C ILE A 35 -37.65 36.96 -15.42
N PHE A 36 -38.70 36.97 -16.25
CA PHE A 36 -39.68 35.88 -16.50
C PHE A 36 -40.52 35.49 -15.28
N LEU A 37 -39.88 35.10 -14.18
CA LEU A 37 -40.48 34.72 -12.91
C LEU A 37 -39.99 35.65 -11.79
N SER A 38 -40.74 35.73 -10.71
CA SER A 38 -40.29 36.38 -9.48
C SER A 38 -39.16 35.60 -8.80
N LEU A 39 -38.35 36.25 -7.97
CA LEU A 39 -37.32 35.61 -7.16
C LEU A 39 -37.87 34.47 -6.31
N LYS A 40 -39.10 34.63 -5.78
CA LYS A 40 -39.79 33.59 -5.00
C LYS A 40 -40.03 32.34 -5.85
N GLU A 41 -40.53 32.51 -7.07
CA GLU A 41 -40.78 31.39 -7.99
C GLU A 41 -39.48 30.74 -8.46
N TRP A 42 -38.46 31.54 -8.79
CA TRP A 42 -37.12 31.03 -9.11
C TRP A 42 -36.53 30.24 -7.93
N SER A 43 -36.74 30.69 -6.69
CA SER A 43 -36.28 29.96 -5.50
C SER A 43 -36.97 28.60 -5.36
N ILE A 44 -38.27 28.51 -5.65
CA ILE A 44 -39.02 27.24 -5.65
C ILE A 44 -38.47 26.29 -6.72
N VAL A 45 -38.24 26.78 -7.94
CA VAL A 45 -37.61 26.01 -9.01
C VAL A 45 -36.22 25.51 -8.58
N GLY A 46 -35.45 26.36 -7.91
CA GLY A 46 -34.14 26.02 -7.37
C GLY A 46 -34.17 24.89 -6.35
N ILE A 47 -35.13 24.92 -5.42
CA ILE A 47 -35.31 23.86 -4.42
C ILE A 47 -35.63 22.52 -5.11
N ILE A 48 -36.56 22.53 -6.08
CA ILE A 48 -36.93 21.32 -6.82
C ILE A 48 -35.72 20.77 -7.59
N LEU A 49 -34.99 21.64 -8.28
CA LEU A 49 -33.81 21.25 -9.05
C LEU A 49 -32.69 20.72 -8.15
N TYR A 50 -32.50 21.31 -6.97
CA TYR A 50 -31.51 20.85 -6.00
C TYR A 50 -31.85 19.45 -5.45
N ILE A 51 -33.12 19.19 -5.13
CA ILE A 51 -33.58 17.86 -4.71
C ILE A 51 -33.29 16.82 -5.80
N LEU A 52 -33.56 17.15 -7.06
CA LEU A 52 -33.26 16.25 -8.19
C LEU A 52 -31.75 15.97 -8.31
N LEU A 53 -30.89 16.98 -8.14
CA LEU A 53 -29.44 16.80 -8.16
C LEU A 53 -28.95 15.89 -7.03
N LEU A 54 -29.51 16.04 -5.81
CA LEU A 54 -29.18 15.17 -4.69
C LEU A 54 -29.61 13.71 -4.95
N LEU A 55 -30.79 13.49 -5.52
CA LEU A 55 -31.23 12.13 -5.88
C LEU A 55 -30.28 11.50 -6.90
N ILE A 56 -29.81 12.26 -7.89
CA ILE A 56 -28.81 11.78 -8.85
C ILE A 56 -27.51 11.40 -8.14
N GLU A 57 -27.05 12.21 -7.18
CA GLU A 57 -25.83 11.90 -6.42
C GLU A 57 -25.98 10.62 -5.59
N VAL A 58 -27.15 10.42 -4.96
CA VAL A 58 -27.47 9.18 -4.21
C VAL A 58 -27.49 7.97 -5.14
N VAL A 59 -28.13 8.08 -6.31
CA VAL A 59 -28.16 7.01 -7.31
C VAL A 59 -26.74 6.69 -7.79
N ILE A 60 -25.92 7.70 -8.08
CA ILE A 60 -24.51 7.50 -8.45
C ILE A 60 -23.77 6.82 -7.30
N TYR A 61 -23.96 7.25 -6.06
CA TYR A 61 -23.30 6.66 -4.89
C TYR A 61 -23.63 5.17 -4.74
N ILE A 62 -24.90 4.80 -4.82
CA ILE A 62 -25.37 3.40 -4.67
C ILE A 62 -24.95 2.55 -5.89
N SER A 63 -25.06 3.10 -7.10
CA SER A 63 -24.72 2.38 -8.34
C SER A 63 -23.22 2.26 -8.60
N THR A 64 -22.38 2.97 -7.83
CA THR A 64 -20.93 2.78 -7.94
C THR A 64 -20.58 1.49 -7.21
N PRO A 65 -20.19 0.41 -7.91
CA PRO A 65 -19.68 -0.77 -7.21
C PRO A 65 -18.49 -0.33 -6.38
N GLU A 66 -18.39 -0.81 -5.14
CA GLU A 66 -17.17 -0.66 -4.36
C GLU A 66 -16.01 -1.09 -5.26
N LYS A 67 -15.15 -0.12 -5.60
CA LYS A 67 -13.82 -0.47 -6.06
C LYS A 67 -13.20 -1.16 -4.86
N LYS A 68 -13.33 -2.50 -4.83
CA LYS A 68 -12.30 -3.32 -4.21
C LYS A 68 -11.03 -2.75 -4.78
N GLU A 69 -10.27 -2.06 -3.93
CA GLU A 69 -8.91 -1.72 -4.27
C GLU A 69 -8.36 -3.03 -4.80
N LYS A 70 -8.09 -3.06 -6.11
CA LYS A 70 -7.15 -4.03 -6.60
C LYS A 70 -5.91 -3.59 -5.86
N GLU A 71 -5.68 -4.21 -4.71
CA GLU A 71 -4.35 -4.46 -4.22
C GLU A 71 -3.60 -4.79 -5.49
N THR A 72 -2.80 -3.82 -5.94
CA THR A 72 -1.74 -4.14 -6.85
C THR A 72 -1.04 -5.26 -6.11
N LYS A 73 -1.26 -6.50 -6.56
CA LYS A 73 -0.25 -7.51 -6.50
C LYS A 73 0.96 -6.84 -7.16
N ILE A 74 1.70 -6.05 -6.37
CA ILE A 74 3.11 -6.29 -6.20
C ILE A 74 3.11 -7.80 -6.09
N VAL A 75 3.54 -8.48 -7.16
CA VAL A 75 3.92 -9.87 -7.05
C VAL A 75 4.83 -9.84 -5.85
N SER A 76 4.27 -10.21 -4.70
CA SER A 76 4.97 -10.14 -3.43
C SER A 76 6.10 -11.09 -3.70
N GLU A 77 7.30 -10.56 -3.96
CA GLU A 77 8.51 -11.32 -3.85
C GLU A 77 8.35 -12.01 -2.51
N VAL A 78 8.04 -13.31 -2.54
CA VAL A 78 7.76 -14.03 -1.32
C VAL A 78 9.11 -14.05 -0.64
N ILE A 79 9.29 -13.16 0.34
CA ILE A 79 10.55 -12.98 1.03
C ILE A 79 10.78 -14.26 1.82
N LYS A 80 11.65 -15.13 1.32
CA LYS A 80 11.99 -16.38 1.99
C LYS A 80 13.19 -16.14 2.88
N LYS A 81 13.05 -16.49 4.16
CA LYS A 81 14.18 -16.56 5.10
C LYS A 81 15.00 -17.80 4.76
N VAL A 82 16.29 -17.61 4.52
CA VAL A 82 17.25 -18.63 4.13
C VAL A 82 18.39 -18.62 5.14
N VAL A 83 18.86 -19.82 5.49
CA VAL A 83 20.06 -20.03 6.30
C VAL A 83 21.16 -20.52 5.36
N CYS A 84 22.31 -19.83 5.35
CA CYS A 84 23.45 -20.29 4.57
C CYS A 84 23.93 -21.66 5.10
N SER A 85 24.16 -22.63 4.21
CA SER A 85 24.71 -23.93 4.62
C SER A 85 26.16 -23.86 5.12
N HIS A 86 26.90 -22.81 4.74
CA HIS A 86 28.31 -22.65 5.10
C HIS A 86 28.52 -21.87 6.40
N CYS A 87 28.11 -20.61 6.45
CA CYS A 87 28.36 -19.72 7.59
C CYS A 87 27.15 -19.58 8.55
N LYS A 88 26.05 -20.30 8.29
CA LYS A 88 24.81 -20.31 9.10
C LYS A 88 24.15 -18.93 9.28
N THR A 89 24.58 -17.91 8.54
CA THR A 89 23.92 -16.60 8.54
C THR A 89 22.50 -16.70 8.01
N LYS A 90 21.57 -16.05 8.72
CA LYS A 90 20.18 -15.87 8.29
C LYS A 90 20.06 -14.63 7.42
N PHE A 91 19.45 -14.76 6.25
CA PHE A 91 19.15 -13.63 5.37
C PHE A 91 17.89 -13.90 4.55
N THR A 92 17.39 -12.88 3.88
CA THR A 92 16.17 -12.95 3.09
C THR A 92 16.48 -12.94 1.60
N VAL A 93 15.81 -13.81 0.83
CA VAL A 93 15.91 -13.88 -0.63
C VAL A 93 14.53 -13.67 -1.25
N SER A 94 14.46 -12.90 -2.33
CA SER A 94 13.25 -12.74 -3.13
C SER A 94 12.97 -14.00 -3.95
N ASP A 95 11.76 -14.56 -3.82
CA ASP A 95 11.37 -15.74 -4.60
C ASP A 95 10.99 -15.31 -6.03
N THR A 96 11.88 -15.58 -6.98
CA THR A 96 11.69 -15.29 -8.42
C THR A 96 10.74 -16.27 -9.13
N GLY A 97 10.23 -17.29 -8.42
CA GLY A 97 9.36 -18.33 -8.99
C GLY A 97 10.11 -19.43 -9.77
N VAL A 98 11.40 -19.26 -10.02
CA VAL A 98 12.25 -20.27 -10.68
C VAL A 98 12.80 -21.27 -9.64
N ARG A 99 12.94 -22.54 -10.03
CA ARG A 99 13.45 -23.62 -9.19
C ARG A 99 14.57 -24.38 -9.90
N PRO A 100 15.70 -24.71 -9.23
CA PRO A 100 16.06 -24.32 -7.87
C PRO A 100 16.24 -22.80 -7.71
N LEU A 101 15.87 -22.25 -6.55
CA LEU A 101 16.10 -20.83 -6.25
C LEU A 101 17.55 -20.68 -5.79
N TYR A 102 18.41 -20.15 -6.66
CA TYR A 102 19.81 -19.87 -6.36
C TYR A 102 19.94 -18.57 -5.56
N TYR A 103 20.89 -18.53 -4.64
CA TYR A 103 21.20 -17.37 -3.81
C TYR A 103 22.70 -17.24 -3.58
N THR A 104 23.18 -16.03 -3.34
CA THR A 104 24.55 -15.76 -2.89
C THR A 104 24.49 -15.26 -1.45
N CYS A 105 25.27 -15.86 -0.54
CA CYS A 105 25.27 -15.44 0.86
C CYS A 105 25.92 -14.05 1.01
N PRO A 106 25.25 -13.07 1.66
CA PRO A 106 25.82 -11.74 1.86
C PRO A 106 26.99 -11.71 2.85
N ASN A 107 27.16 -12.77 3.66
CA ASN A 107 28.24 -12.84 4.66
C ASN A 107 29.51 -13.49 4.09
N CYS A 108 29.41 -14.70 3.54
CA CYS A 108 30.58 -15.46 3.07
C CYS A 108 30.75 -15.49 1.54
N GLY A 109 29.85 -14.87 0.78
CA GLY A 109 29.90 -14.84 -0.70
C GLY A 109 29.64 -16.16 -1.40
N LYS A 110 29.40 -17.27 -0.67
CA LYS A 110 29.16 -18.59 -1.28
C LYS A 110 27.76 -18.68 -1.88
N GLU A 111 27.69 -19.33 -3.03
CA GLU A 111 26.43 -19.64 -3.71
C GLU A 111 25.76 -20.88 -3.12
N GLY A 112 24.43 -20.85 -3.06
CA GLY A 112 23.61 -21.97 -2.60
C GLY A 112 22.31 -22.05 -3.38
N ALA A 113 21.58 -23.16 -3.23
CA ALA A 113 20.28 -23.37 -3.84
C ALA A 113 19.25 -23.81 -2.80
N LEU A 114 18.10 -23.14 -2.77
CA LEU A 114 17.02 -23.46 -1.84
C LEU A 114 16.27 -24.72 -2.33
N LYS A 115 16.47 -25.83 -1.62
CA LYS A 115 15.84 -27.14 -1.91
C LYS A 115 14.50 -27.37 -1.19
N GLY A 116 13.91 -26.33 -0.59
CA GLY A 116 12.62 -26.43 0.10
C GLY A 116 12.61 -27.24 1.41
N ARG A 117 13.79 -27.48 2.02
CA ARG A 117 13.88 -28.10 3.34
C ARG A 117 13.70 -27.04 4.42
N VAL A 118 12.73 -27.24 5.30
CA VAL A 118 12.60 -26.47 6.54
C VAL A 118 13.53 -27.12 7.56
N VAL A 119 14.38 -26.32 8.21
CA VAL A 119 15.30 -26.79 9.24
C VAL A 119 14.86 -26.15 10.56
N GLU A 120 14.61 -26.98 11.56
CA GLU A 120 14.32 -26.54 12.92
C GLU A 120 15.63 -26.14 13.62
N GLY A 121 15.58 -25.09 14.44
CA GLY A 121 16.75 -24.58 15.14
C GLY A 121 16.44 -23.30 15.92
N GLU A 122 17.39 -22.87 16.73
CA GLU A 122 17.28 -21.70 17.61
C GLU A 122 18.30 -20.62 17.24
N SER A 123 17.93 -19.34 17.35
CA SER A 123 18.90 -18.24 17.37
C SER A 123 19.68 -18.26 18.67
N ARG A 124 21.00 -18.31 18.61
CA ARG A 124 21.88 -18.17 19.77
C ARG A 124 22.87 -17.03 19.53
N PHE A 125 23.08 -16.21 20.55
CA PHE A 125 24.14 -15.23 20.56
C PHE A 125 25.40 -15.88 21.12
N ILE A 126 26.50 -15.78 20.39
CA ILE A 126 27.81 -16.26 20.82
C ILE A 126 28.83 -15.14 20.69
N VAL A 127 29.89 -15.20 21.50
CA VAL A 127 30.98 -14.24 21.44
C VAL A 127 32.10 -14.84 20.58
N CYS A 128 32.55 -14.11 19.57
CA CYS A 128 33.68 -14.56 18.74
C CYS A 128 34.97 -14.57 19.58
N SER A 129 35.67 -15.71 19.61
CA SER A 129 36.95 -15.86 20.33
C SER A 129 38.09 -14.98 19.80
N ASN A 130 37.97 -14.46 18.57
CA ASN A 130 39.02 -13.66 17.93
C ASN A 130 38.81 -12.14 18.04
N CYS A 131 37.57 -11.67 17.92
CA CYS A 131 37.28 -10.22 17.90
C CYS A 131 36.27 -9.76 18.96
N GLU A 132 35.88 -10.67 19.87
CA GLU A 132 34.97 -10.40 20.99
C GLU A 132 33.60 -9.84 20.59
N SER A 133 33.27 -9.84 19.30
CA SER A 133 31.95 -9.42 18.80
C SER A 133 30.88 -10.43 19.19
N GLU A 134 29.76 -9.96 19.71
CA GLU A 134 28.55 -10.76 19.87
C GLU A 134 27.88 -10.99 18.50
N ILE A 135 27.67 -12.25 18.14
CA ILE A 135 27.15 -12.66 16.83
C ILE A 135 25.94 -13.58 17.00
N GLU A 136 24.88 -13.35 16.23
CA GLU A 136 23.73 -14.23 16.18
C GLU A 136 23.98 -15.38 15.18
N ILE A 137 23.94 -16.61 15.67
CA ILE A 137 24.03 -17.84 14.85
C ILE A 137 22.74 -18.64 14.93
N PHE A 138 22.44 -19.41 13.88
CA PHE A 138 21.34 -20.38 13.89
C PHE A 138 21.87 -21.76 14.23
N ASP A 139 21.51 -22.26 15.41
CA ASP A 139 21.88 -23.58 15.89
C ASP A 139 20.79 -24.59 15.53
N THR A 140 21.12 -25.50 14.61
CA THR A 140 20.22 -26.58 14.16
C THR A 140 20.32 -27.83 15.04
N GLY A 141 21.09 -27.80 16.14
CA GLY A 141 21.33 -28.94 17.03
C GLY A 141 22.37 -29.93 16.53
N GLU A 142 22.84 -29.81 15.28
CA GLU A 142 23.94 -30.61 14.73
C GLU A 142 25.29 -30.15 15.32
N ARG A 143 26.18 -31.11 15.61
CA ARG A 143 27.54 -30.88 16.14
C ARG A 143 28.57 -31.69 15.34
N PRO A 144 29.79 -31.15 15.12
CA PRO A 144 30.26 -29.82 15.49
C PRO A 144 29.59 -28.71 14.66
N LEU A 145 29.24 -27.60 15.30
CA LEU A 145 28.60 -26.45 14.66
C LEU A 145 29.68 -25.48 14.18
N HIS A 146 29.86 -25.42 12.86
CA HIS A 146 30.74 -24.48 12.19
C HIS A 146 30.03 -23.14 11.95
N TYR A 147 30.70 -22.03 12.27
CA TYR A 147 30.24 -20.67 12.01
C TYR A 147 31.39 -19.79 11.54
N GLU A 148 31.07 -18.66 10.92
CA GLU A 148 32.05 -17.65 10.50
C GLU A 148 31.65 -16.31 11.09
N CYS A 149 32.59 -15.63 11.75
CA CYS A 149 32.32 -14.34 12.37
C CYS A 149 32.13 -13.25 11.29
N PRO A 150 31.01 -12.50 11.27
CA PRO A 150 30.80 -11.41 10.31
C PRO A 150 31.76 -10.23 10.46
N SER A 151 32.38 -10.07 11.63
CA SER A 151 33.27 -8.94 11.92
C SER A 151 34.72 -9.21 11.53
N CYS A 152 35.21 -10.44 11.72
CA CYS A 152 36.62 -10.78 11.47
C CYS A 152 36.83 -11.94 10.48
N HIS A 153 35.76 -12.53 9.95
CA HIS A 153 35.78 -13.64 8.99
C HIS A 153 36.54 -14.89 9.44
N VAL A 154 36.80 -15.03 10.74
CA VAL A 154 37.42 -16.23 11.31
C VAL A 154 36.38 -17.33 11.47
N GLU A 155 36.76 -18.54 11.06
CA GLU A 155 35.96 -19.75 11.27
C GLU A 155 36.04 -20.20 12.73
N GLY A 156 34.88 -20.43 13.34
CA GLY A 156 34.75 -20.96 14.68
C GLY A 156 34.00 -22.29 14.69
N VAL A 157 34.30 -23.11 15.71
CA VAL A 157 33.67 -24.41 15.93
C VAL A 157 33.10 -24.48 17.34
N LEU A 158 31.81 -24.78 17.45
CA LEU A 158 31.16 -25.13 18.71
C LEU A 158 30.92 -26.64 18.76
N LEU A 159 31.47 -27.26 19.81
CA LEU A 159 31.30 -28.69 20.09
C LEU A 159 29.95 -28.99 20.76
#